data_AF-A0A8H2JJY6-F1
#
_entry.id   AF-A0A8H2JJY6-F1
#
_cell.length_a   1.000
_cell.length_b   1.000
_cell.length_c   1.000
_cell.angle_alpha   90.00
_cell.angle_beta   90.00
_cell.angle_gamma   90.00
#
_symmetry.space_group_name_H-M   'P 1'
#
loop_
_entity.id
_entity.type
_entity.pdbx_description
1 polymer ?
#
loop_
_entity_poly.entity_id
_entity_poly.type
_entity_poly.pdbx_seq_one_letter_code
_entity_poly.pdbx_strand_id
1 'polypeptide(L)'
;MKIFKKAITVLTLSTLGLTFTASAGPIVTAWDWVVDNAFTAFAPPTNANPALGVLGINDNTYWSAPTTLIWGSNASSLALGGVNGNTSGTNLANGALTQTTSLTHNNFVINGASLTSATLSTRLLLDPNPGVLPFDITPPALTYDISFLETNNDGSCEVVSPIPCNDIFVIDGSDFSQPFMYDGNMYNVELLISGLEVLSNTACTAAGAAEGCLGFTTVENASNTFAVDMRITAVPEPSTILLLSLAMFGIVMSVRSKRV
;
A
#
# COMPACT_ATOMS: atom_id res chain seq x y z
N MET A 1 -22.89 -67.00 39.47
CA MET A 1 -22.77 -67.10 38.00
C MET A 1 -24.04 -66.48 37.43
N LYS A 2 -24.13 -65.25 36.90
CA LYS A 2 -23.28 -64.43 36.02
C LYS A 2 -23.52 -62.94 36.40
N ILE A 3 -22.52 -62.11 36.74
CA ILE A 3 -21.43 -61.50 35.92
C ILE A 3 -21.85 -60.13 35.34
N PHE A 4 -21.23 -59.06 35.88
CA PHE A 4 -20.84 -57.77 35.26
C PHE A 4 -21.99 -56.78 34.87
N LYS A 5 -21.92 -55.45 34.99
CA LYS A 5 -20.80 -54.49 35.07
C LYS A 5 -21.32 -53.14 35.61
N LYS A 6 -20.51 -52.47 36.42
CA LYS A 6 -20.62 -51.06 36.84
C LYS A 6 -20.61 -50.12 35.62
N ALA A 7 -21.35 -49.02 35.69
CA ALA A 7 -21.01 -47.76 35.02
C ALA A 7 -21.64 -46.58 35.77
N ILE A 8 -21.08 -46.24 36.93
CA ILE A 8 -21.22 -44.90 37.49
C ILE A 8 -20.29 -44.04 36.65
N THR A 9 -20.85 -43.32 35.68
CA THR A 9 -20.11 -42.31 34.92
C THR A 9 -19.94 -41.09 35.84
N VAL A 10 -18.92 -41.15 36.71
CA VAL A 10 -18.35 -39.94 37.31
C VAL A 10 -17.72 -39.20 36.13
N LEU A 11 -18.40 -38.16 35.65
CA LEU A 11 -17.79 -37.19 34.76
C LEU A 11 -16.80 -36.38 35.62
N THR A 12 -15.59 -36.92 35.79
CA THR A 12 -14.44 -36.11 36.19
C THR A 12 -14.29 -35.07 35.10
N LEU A 13 -14.81 -33.87 35.38
CA LEU A 13 -14.51 -32.65 34.66
C LEU A 13 -13.02 -32.39 34.94
N SER A 14 -12.14 -33.09 34.22
CA SER A 14 -10.73 -32.76 34.14
C SER A 14 -10.67 -31.40 33.47
N THR A 15 -10.68 -30.37 34.31
CA THR A 15 -10.32 -29.00 33.99
C THR A 15 -8.88 -29.00 33.50
N LEU A 16 -8.67 -29.38 32.24
CA LEU A 16 -7.56 -28.84 31.46
C LEU A 16 -7.94 -27.37 31.20
N GLY A 17 -7.68 -26.53 32.20
CA GLY A 17 -7.59 -25.09 32.01
C GLY A 17 -6.36 -24.82 31.15
N LEU A 18 -6.49 -25.01 29.83
CA LEU A 18 -5.61 -24.36 28.88
C LEU A 18 -5.98 -22.88 28.91
N THR A 19 -5.42 -22.15 29.87
CA THR A 19 -5.43 -20.69 29.86
C THR A 19 -4.52 -20.27 28.70
N PHE A 20 -5.09 -20.07 27.52
CA PHE A 20 -4.43 -19.32 26.46
C PHE A 20 -4.39 -17.86 26.92
N THR A 21 -3.35 -17.47 27.66
CA THR A 21 -3.04 -16.06 27.85
C THR A 21 -2.32 -15.58 26.60
N ALA A 22 -3.06 -15.32 25.53
CA ALA A 22 -2.59 -14.37 24.54
C ALA A 22 -2.67 -12.99 25.19
N SER A 23 -1.60 -12.58 25.87
CA SER A 23 -1.47 -11.21 26.33
C SER A 23 -0.81 -10.44 25.20
N ALA A 24 -1.60 -9.75 24.39
CA ALA A 24 -1.04 -8.71 23.55
C ALA A 24 -0.43 -7.61 24.44
N GLY A 25 0.63 -6.97 23.97
CA GLY A 25 1.19 -5.79 24.59
C GLY A 25 0.26 -4.59 24.54
N PRO A 26 0.63 -3.46 25.17
CA PRO A 26 -0.15 -2.23 25.05
C PRO A 26 -0.23 -1.79 23.58
N ILE A 27 -1.38 -1.21 23.20
CA ILE A 27 -1.55 -0.60 21.89
C ILE A 27 -0.56 0.55 21.73
N VAL A 28 0.17 0.55 20.61
CA VAL A 28 1.08 1.62 20.23
C VAL A 28 0.25 2.89 19.93
N THR A 29 0.51 3.95 20.69
CA THR A 29 -0.24 5.20 20.56
C THR A 29 0.30 6.14 19.49
N ALA A 30 1.58 6.01 19.16
CA ALA A 30 2.23 6.77 18.10
C ALA A 30 3.38 5.98 17.46
N TRP A 31 3.67 6.28 16.19
CA TRP A 31 4.72 5.64 15.41
C TRP A 31 5.71 6.66 14.88
N ASP A 32 7.00 6.32 14.96
CA ASP A 32 8.02 6.93 14.11
C ASP A 32 8.12 6.08 12.83
N TRP A 33 8.41 6.72 11.70
CA TRP A 33 8.37 6.03 10.41
C TRP A 33 9.37 6.57 9.39
N VAL A 34 9.76 5.71 8.46
CA VAL A 34 10.50 6.05 7.22
C VAL A 34 9.86 5.33 6.05
N VAL A 35 9.67 6.04 4.94
CA VAL A 35 9.23 5.48 3.66
C VAL A 35 10.31 5.71 2.62
N ASP A 36 10.69 4.65 1.91
CA ASP A 36 11.62 4.68 0.79
C ASP A 36 10.91 4.24 -0.50
N ASN A 37 10.93 5.09 -1.53
CA ASN A 37 10.31 4.85 -2.83
C ASN A 37 11.35 4.93 -3.96
N ALA A 38 11.23 4.07 -4.96
CA ALA A 38 12.05 4.14 -6.19
C ALA A 38 11.40 3.44 -7.38
N PHE A 39 11.79 3.81 -8.59
CA PHE A 39 11.48 3.08 -9.81
C PHE A 39 12.50 1.96 -10.02
N THR A 40 12.14 0.73 -9.64
CA THR A 40 13.04 -0.44 -9.68
C THR A 40 13.12 -1.11 -11.05
N ALA A 41 12.17 -0.81 -11.93
CA ALA A 41 12.20 -1.16 -13.35
C ALA A 41 11.51 -0.06 -14.17
N PHE A 42 11.93 0.11 -15.43
CA PHE A 42 11.27 1.01 -16.40
C PHE A 42 11.70 0.69 -17.83
N ALA A 43 10.86 1.05 -18.79
CA ALA A 43 11.12 0.80 -20.21
C ALA A 43 10.64 1.94 -21.12
N PRO A 44 11.33 2.16 -22.26
CA PRO A 44 12.62 1.57 -22.65
C PRO A 44 13.79 2.29 -21.94
N PRO A 45 14.74 1.57 -21.29
CA PRO A 45 15.82 2.23 -20.57
C PRO A 45 16.92 2.76 -21.51
N THR A 46 17.58 3.85 -21.12
CA THR A 46 18.82 4.36 -21.75
C THR A 46 19.79 4.85 -20.68
N ASN A 47 21.09 4.67 -20.91
CA ASN A 47 22.17 5.18 -20.07
C ASN A 47 22.93 6.35 -20.71
N ALA A 48 22.50 6.81 -21.89
CA ALA A 48 23.24 7.78 -22.69
C ALA A 48 22.42 9.05 -22.92
N ASN A 49 21.42 8.98 -23.79
CA ASN A 49 20.64 10.14 -24.23
C ASN A 49 19.14 9.87 -24.02
N PRO A 50 18.43 10.68 -23.20
CA PRO A 50 16.99 10.57 -22.98
C PRO A 50 16.14 10.94 -24.20
N ALA A 51 16.74 11.35 -25.32
CA ALA A 51 16.06 11.39 -26.62
C ALA A 51 15.85 9.97 -27.22
N LEU A 52 16.62 8.99 -26.77
CA LEU A 52 16.65 7.61 -27.30
C LEU A 52 15.98 6.59 -26.37
N GLY A 53 15.52 7.01 -25.20
CA GLY A 53 14.85 6.17 -24.21
C GLY A 53 14.62 6.96 -22.92
N VAL A 54 14.34 6.24 -21.83
CA VAL A 54 14.11 6.79 -20.50
C VAL A 54 15.39 6.71 -19.67
N LEU A 55 15.82 7.83 -19.10
CA LEU A 55 16.95 7.91 -18.18
C LEU A 55 16.42 8.01 -16.74
N GLY A 56 16.94 7.16 -15.86
CA GLY A 56 16.71 7.25 -14.42
C GLY A 56 17.77 8.11 -13.73
N ILE A 57 17.37 8.98 -12.82
CA ILE A 57 18.26 9.82 -12.00
C ILE A 57 17.81 9.86 -10.53
N ASN A 58 18.68 10.41 -9.68
CA ASN A 58 18.46 10.62 -8.24
C ASN A 58 18.13 9.33 -7.50
N ASP A 59 19.10 8.43 -7.37
CA ASP A 59 18.86 7.12 -6.80
C ASP A 59 18.47 7.18 -5.32
N ASN A 60 17.46 6.42 -4.94
CA ASN A 60 17.17 6.10 -3.55
C ASN A 60 18.25 5.15 -3.02
N THR A 61 18.79 5.46 -1.85
CA THR A 61 19.89 4.70 -1.24
C THR A 61 19.52 3.24 -0.94
N TYR A 62 18.30 2.98 -0.45
CA TYR A 62 17.88 1.63 -0.08
C TYR A 62 17.69 0.74 -1.31
N TRP A 63 16.98 1.26 -2.31
CA TRP A 63 16.68 0.51 -3.52
C TRP A 63 17.83 0.47 -4.52
N SER A 64 18.80 1.39 -4.42
CA SER A 64 19.83 1.62 -5.45
C SER A 64 19.20 1.80 -6.85
N ALA A 65 18.11 2.55 -6.89
CA ALA A 65 17.25 2.72 -8.06
C ALA A 65 16.74 4.16 -8.15
N PRO A 66 16.46 4.68 -9.36
CA PRO A 66 16.14 6.09 -9.58
C PRO A 66 14.81 6.50 -8.95
N THR A 67 14.71 7.77 -8.58
CA THR A 67 13.46 8.37 -8.08
C THR A 67 12.86 9.37 -9.06
N THR A 68 13.55 9.64 -10.16
CA THR A 68 13.05 10.43 -11.27
C THR A 68 13.39 9.74 -12.58
N LEU A 69 12.38 9.60 -13.45
CA LEU A 69 12.51 9.13 -14.82
C LEU A 69 12.33 10.34 -15.75
N ILE A 70 13.23 10.51 -16.73
CA ILE A 70 13.18 11.60 -17.70
C ILE A 70 13.33 11.07 -19.12
N TRP A 71 12.60 11.66 -20.06
CA TRP A 71 12.63 11.27 -21.47
C TRP A 71 12.40 12.48 -22.39
N GLY A 72 12.37 12.25 -23.70
CA GLY A 72 12.13 13.30 -24.68
C GLY A 72 13.15 14.45 -24.64
N SER A 73 14.44 14.12 -24.50
CA SER A 73 15.53 15.11 -24.31
C SER A 73 15.44 15.91 -23.00
N ASN A 74 14.96 15.29 -21.91
CA ASN A 74 14.74 15.90 -20.60
C ASN A 74 13.59 16.91 -20.55
N ALA A 75 12.59 16.76 -21.41
CA ALA A 75 11.39 17.60 -21.37
C ALA A 75 10.37 17.00 -20.39
N SER A 76 9.87 15.81 -20.69
CA SER A 76 8.88 15.10 -19.87
C SER A 76 9.53 14.26 -18.77
N SER A 77 8.84 14.11 -17.65
CA SER A 77 9.37 13.39 -16.48
C SER A 77 8.32 12.84 -15.54
N LEU A 78 8.70 11.76 -14.84
CA LEU A 78 7.99 11.18 -13.71
C LEU A 78 8.87 11.27 -12.47
N ALA A 79 8.46 12.02 -11.44
CA ALA A 79 9.29 12.31 -10.27
C ALA A 79 8.57 11.97 -8.97
N LEU A 80 9.26 11.26 -8.08
CA LEU A 80 8.81 10.99 -6.71
C LEU A 80 9.17 12.16 -5.78
N GLY A 81 8.30 12.42 -4.80
CA GLY A 81 8.54 13.37 -3.72
C GLY A 81 9.52 12.85 -2.66
N GLY A 82 9.82 13.69 -1.68
CA GLY A 82 10.83 13.40 -0.65
C GLY A 82 12.26 13.66 -1.12
N VAL A 83 13.24 13.32 -0.28
CA VAL A 83 14.66 13.46 -0.62
C VAL A 83 15.13 12.15 -1.24
N ASN A 84 15.24 12.11 -2.58
CA ASN A 84 15.51 10.87 -3.33
C ASN A 84 14.54 9.73 -2.95
N GLY A 85 13.23 10.05 -2.92
CA GLY A 85 12.17 9.10 -2.56
C GLY A 85 12.13 8.68 -1.09
N ASN A 86 13.00 9.24 -0.24
CA ASN A 86 13.00 9.03 1.20
C ASN A 86 12.22 10.15 1.92
N THR A 87 11.29 9.75 2.78
CA THR A 87 10.55 10.64 3.67
C THR A 87 10.44 9.98 5.03
N SER A 88 10.55 10.76 6.11
CA SER A 88 10.45 10.27 7.48
C SER A 88 9.61 11.18 8.36
N GLY A 89 9.01 10.61 9.40
CA GLY A 89 8.26 11.38 10.39
C GLY A 89 8.35 10.75 11.78
N THR A 90 7.96 11.51 12.79
CA THR A 90 7.91 11.05 14.18
C THR A 90 6.56 11.35 14.81
N ASN A 91 6.22 10.63 15.88
CA ASN A 91 5.01 10.82 16.67
C ASN A 91 3.71 10.77 15.84
N LEU A 92 3.63 9.92 14.81
CA LEU A 92 2.39 9.72 14.06
C LEU A 92 1.37 9.02 14.96
N ALA A 93 0.39 9.76 15.47
CA ALA A 93 -0.63 9.21 16.34
C ALA A 93 -1.44 8.09 15.65
N ASN A 94 -1.84 7.06 16.41
CA ASN A 94 -2.68 5.99 15.91
C ASN A 94 -3.98 6.55 15.28
N GLY A 95 -4.24 6.18 14.02
CA GLY A 95 -5.37 6.64 13.23
C GLY A 95 -5.19 8.01 12.55
N ALA A 96 -4.10 8.73 12.81
CA ALA A 96 -3.81 9.98 12.13
C ALA A 96 -3.30 9.74 10.70
N LEU A 97 -3.51 10.73 9.83
CA LEU A 97 -3.01 10.76 8.47
C LEU A 97 -1.71 11.56 8.40
N THR A 98 -0.77 11.09 7.59
CA THR A 98 0.42 11.86 7.21
C THR A 98 0.78 11.61 5.75
N GLN A 99 1.18 12.65 5.03
CA GLN A 99 1.68 12.49 3.67
C GLN A 99 3.05 11.82 3.68
N THR A 100 3.23 10.77 2.88
CA THR A 100 4.49 10.01 2.80
C THR A 100 5.25 10.32 1.52
N THR A 101 4.55 10.50 0.42
CA THR A 101 5.15 10.86 -0.87
C THR A 101 4.14 11.50 -1.80
N SER A 102 4.62 11.92 -2.95
CA SER A 102 3.83 12.34 -4.10
C SER A 102 4.51 11.82 -5.35
N LEU A 103 3.76 11.71 -6.44
CA LEU A 103 4.33 11.46 -7.75
C LEU A 103 3.82 12.54 -8.70
N THR A 104 4.75 13.17 -9.40
CA THR A 104 4.47 14.25 -10.35
C THR A 104 4.85 13.80 -11.75
N HIS A 105 3.89 13.90 -12.68
CA HIS A 105 4.12 13.81 -14.11
C HIS A 105 4.19 15.22 -14.68
N ASN A 106 5.35 15.61 -15.22
CA ASN A 106 5.48 16.83 -16.01
C ASN A 106 5.41 16.45 -17.49
N ASN A 107 4.39 16.95 -18.18
CA ASN A 107 4.14 16.63 -19.57
C ASN A 107 4.54 17.79 -20.49
N PHE A 108 5.34 17.51 -21.51
CA PHE A 108 5.77 18.45 -22.53
C PHE A 108 5.78 17.79 -23.90
N VAL A 109 5.66 18.60 -24.95
CA VAL A 109 5.68 18.08 -26.31
C VAL A 109 7.08 17.56 -26.64
N ILE A 110 7.20 16.25 -26.85
CA ILE A 110 8.47 15.62 -27.24
C ILE A 110 8.42 15.08 -28.67
N ASN A 111 9.60 14.74 -29.17
CA ASN A 111 9.78 13.83 -30.29
C ASN A 111 10.72 12.71 -29.86
N GLY A 112 10.44 11.47 -30.26
CA GLY A 112 11.32 10.32 -30.00
C GLY A 112 10.75 9.37 -28.96
N ALA A 113 11.63 8.74 -28.20
CA ALA A 113 11.23 7.71 -27.23
C ALA A 113 10.62 8.33 -25.96
N SER A 114 9.61 7.66 -25.42
CA SER A 114 8.93 7.99 -24.17
C SER A 114 8.89 6.80 -23.23
N LEU A 115 8.49 7.04 -21.98
CA LEU A 115 8.16 5.97 -21.04
C LEU A 115 7.03 5.11 -21.61
N THR A 116 7.10 3.82 -21.35
CA THR A 116 6.01 2.87 -21.71
C THR A 116 5.55 2.11 -20.48
N SER A 117 6.49 1.77 -19.59
CA SER A 117 6.18 1.15 -18.31
C SER A 117 7.22 1.47 -17.25
N ALA A 118 6.81 1.36 -15.99
CA ALA A 118 7.69 1.40 -14.83
C ALA A 118 7.16 0.52 -13.70
N THR A 119 8.02 0.12 -12.77
CA THR A 119 7.62 -0.52 -11.51
C THR A 119 8.08 0.38 -10.37
N LEU A 120 7.10 0.87 -9.59
CA LEU A 120 7.33 1.66 -8.40
C LEU A 120 7.39 0.72 -7.18
N SER A 121 8.52 0.67 -6.49
CA SER A 121 8.68 -0.07 -5.25
C SER A 121 8.70 0.87 -4.06
N THR A 122 7.99 0.50 -3.00
CA THR A 122 7.92 1.25 -1.74
C THR A 122 8.18 0.33 -0.54
N ARG A 123 8.90 0.87 0.44
CA ARG A 123 9.18 0.20 1.71
C ARG A 123 8.79 1.12 2.86
N LEU A 124 8.20 0.52 3.88
CA LEU A 124 7.91 1.17 5.15
C LEU A 124 8.78 0.59 6.27
N LEU A 125 9.31 1.48 7.11
CA LEU A 125 9.98 1.19 8.36
C LEU A 125 9.21 1.85 9.50
N LEU A 126 8.97 1.12 10.58
CA LEU A 126 8.21 1.57 11.74
C LEU A 126 8.98 1.33 13.03
N ASP A 127 8.81 2.25 13.99
CA ASP A 127 9.25 2.13 15.37
C ASP A 127 8.13 2.66 16.29
N PRO A 128 7.69 1.93 17.33
CA PRO A 128 6.74 2.45 18.30
C PRO A 128 7.31 3.67 19.03
N ASN A 129 6.49 4.67 19.36
CA ASN A 129 6.91 5.86 20.08
C ASN A 129 6.12 6.05 21.41
N PRO A 130 6.79 6.22 22.57
CA PRO A 130 8.24 6.21 22.76
C PRO A 130 8.82 4.81 22.62
N GLY A 131 9.87 4.68 21.81
CA GLY A 131 10.62 3.44 21.56
C GLY A 131 12.11 3.69 21.57
N VAL A 132 12.88 2.64 21.29
CA VAL A 132 14.34 2.71 21.21
C VAL A 132 14.71 2.48 19.74
N LEU A 133 15.07 3.55 19.03
CA LEU A 133 15.66 3.46 17.70
C LEU A 133 16.83 2.44 17.71
N PRO A 134 17.02 1.67 16.62
CA PRO A 134 16.53 1.90 15.26
C PRO A 134 15.19 1.22 14.93
N PHE A 135 14.56 1.64 13.83
CA PHE A 135 13.38 1.00 13.23
C PHE A 135 13.52 -0.52 13.14
N ASP A 136 12.63 -1.25 13.83
CA ASP A 136 12.69 -2.70 13.98
C ASP A 136 11.55 -3.43 13.26
N ILE A 137 10.52 -2.70 12.82
CA ILE A 137 9.38 -3.27 12.10
C ILE A 137 9.46 -2.88 10.62
N THR A 138 9.49 -3.88 9.76
CA THR A 138 9.50 -3.71 8.30
C THR A 138 8.39 -4.57 7.69
N PRO A 139 7.19 -4.00 7.47
CA PRO A 139 6.17 -4.67 6.67
C PRO A 139 6.72 -5.00 5.26
N PRO A 140 6.15 -5.99 4.56
CA PRO A 140 6.58 -6.33 3.20
C PRO A 140 6.58 -5.11 2.28
N ALA A 141 7.57 -5.00 1.40
CA ALA A 141 7.58 -3.95 0.39
C ALA A 141 6.36 -4.10 -0.54
N LEU A 142 5.81 -2.97 -0.98
CA LEU A 142 4.74 -2.93 -1.98
C LEU A 142 5.33 -2.54 -3.34
N THR A 143 4.75 -3.08 -4.40
CA THR A 143 5.15 -2.80 -5.77
C THR A 143 3.92 -2.48 -6.60
N TYR A 144 4.02 -1.42 -7.40
CA TYR A 144 2.97 -0.97 -8.30
C TYR A 144 3.51 -0.88 -9.71
N ASP A 145 2.82 -1.49 -10.65
CA ASP A 145 3.19 -1.39 -12.05
C ASP A 145 2.52 -0.17 -12.67
N ILE A 146 3.26 0.51 -13.53
CA ILE A 146 2.83 1.72 -14.21
C ILE A 146 2.82 1.40 -15.70
N SER A 147 1.70 1.73 -16.34
CA SER A 147 1.59 1.77 -17.79
C SER A 147 1.46 3.22 -18.21
N PHE A 148 2.25 3.64 -19.20
CA PHE A 148 2.31 5.02 -19.65
C PHE A 148 2.17 5.09 -21.16
N LEU A 149 1.43 6.09 -21.63
CA LEU A 149 1.33 6.42 -23.04
C LEU A 149 1.59 7.91 -23.25
N GLU A 150 2.71 8.19 -23.91
CA GLU A 150 2.90 9.48 -24.58
C GLU A 150 2.06 9.49 -25.86
N THR A 151 1.15 10.44 -25.98
CA THR A 151 0.22 10.50 -27.10
C THR A 151 0.75 11.32 -28.27
N ASN A 152 0.20 11.11 -29.46
CA ASN A 152 0.60 11.87 -30.64
C ASN A 152 0.16 13.33 -30.51
N ASN A 153 1.11 14.25 -30.50
CA ASN A 153 0.87 15.69 -30.39
C ASN A 153 0.40 16.37 -31.69
N ASP A 154 -0.13 15.61 -32.66
CA ASP A 154 -0.58 16.10 -33.98
C ASP A 154 -2.12 16.22 -34.11
N GLY A 155 -2.86 15.90 -33.05
CA GLY A 155 -4.33 15.90 -33.01
C GLY A 155 -4.97 14.55 -33.32
N SER A 156 -4.20 13.50 -33.59
CA SER A 156 -4.67 12.11 -33.72
C SER A 156 -4.82 11.42 -32.35
N CYS A 157 -5.54 12.06 -31.42
CA CYS A 157 -5.63 11.58 -30.04
C CYS A 157 -6.34 10.22 -29.94
N GLU A 158 -5.75 9.31 -29.17
CA GLU A 158 -6.32 7.98 -28.87
C GLU A 158 -7.62 8.08 -28.06
N VAL A 159 -7.79 9.18 -27.33
CA VAL A 159 -8.99 9.52 -26.56
C VAL A 159 -9.40 10.96 -26.81
N VAL A 160 -10.68 11.29 -26.56
CA VAL A 160 -11.14 12.69 -26.63
C VAL A 160 -10.33 13.51 -25.64
N SER A 161 -9.54 14.44 -26.17
CA SER A 161 -8.52 15.17 -25.44
C SER A 161 -8.36 16.57 -26.05
N PRO A 162 -7.87 17.57 -25.31
CA PRO A 162 -7.33 18.81 -25.90
C PRO A 162 -6.32 18.52 -27.02
N ILE A 163 -6.04 19.53 -27.85
CA ILE A 163 -4.96 19.47 -28.84
C ILE A 163 -3.88 20.46 -28.40
N PRO A 164 -2.61 20.01 -28.23
CA PRO A 164 -2.15 18.64 -28.45
C PRO A 164 -2.63 17.66 -27.36
N CYS A 165 -2.58 16.37 -27.68
CA CYS A 165 -3.24 15.30 -26.93
C CYS A 165 -2.64 15.11 -25.53
N ASN A 166 -3.48 14.92 -24.52
CA ASN A 166 -3.02 14.55 -23.18
C ASN A 166 -2.39 13.16 -23.16
N ASP A 167 -1.28 13.06 -22.44
CA ASP A 167 -0.64 11.79 -22.08
C ASP A 167 -1.40 11.05 -20.99
N ILE A 168 -1.28 9.73 -20.98
CA ILE A 168 -2.04 8.83 -20.11
C ILE A 168 -1.09 8.10 -19.16
N PHE A 169 -1.35 8.28 -17.86
CA PHE A 169 -0.68 7.54 -16.79
C PHE A 169 -1.68 6.57 -16.16
N VAL A 170 -1.29 5.32 -16.02
CA VAL A 170 -2.05 4.28 -15.32
C VAL A 170 -1.17 3.61 -14.28
N ILE A 171 -1.70 3.40 -13.08
CA ILE A 171 -1.07 2.62 -12.03
C ILE A 171 -1.92 1.39 -11.71
N ASP A 172 -1.29 0.22 -11.75
CA ASP A 172 -1.87 -1.03 -11.32
C ASP A 172 -1.44 -1.31 -9.87
N GLY A 173 -2.45 -1.42 -9.01
CA GLY A 173 -2.32 -1.63 -7.59
C GLY A 173 -3.65 -2.08 -7.03
N SER A 174 -3.71 -3.30 -6.51
CA SER A 174 -4.94 -3.88 -5.95
C SER A 174 -5.02 -3.78 -4.43
N ASP A 175 -3.92 -3.43 -3.75
CA ASP A 175 -3.89 -3.37 -2.28
C ASP A 175 -3.22 -2.09 -1.77
N PHE A 176 -4.05 -1.16 -1.32
CA PHE A 176 -3.63 0.04 -0.59
C PHE A 176 -3.72 -0.17 0.92
N SER A 177 -3.84 -1.42 1.36
CA SER A 177 -3.93 -1.79 2.77
C SER A 177 -2.89 -2.87 3.07
N GLN A 178 -2.25 -2.80 4.23
CA GLN A 178 -1.28 -3.80 4.62
C GLN A 178 -1.39 -4.11 6.11
N PRO A 179 -1.89 -5.29 6.48
CA PRO A 179 -1.91 -5.72 7.87
C PRO A 179 -0.51 -6.15 8.31
N PHE A 180 -0.16 -5.85 9.55
CA PHE A 180 1.05 -6.36 10.20
C PHE A 180 0.80 -6.64 11.69
N MET A 181 1.58 -7.56 12.25
CA MET A 181 1.49 -7.91 13.67
C MET A 181 2.64 -7.27 14.43
N TYR A 182 2.34 -6.68 15.59
CA TYR A 182 3.35 -6.20 16.52
C TYR A 182 2.90 -6.43 17.97
N ASP A 183 3.76 -7.08 18.75
CA ASP A 183 3.54 -7.41 20.17
C ASP A 183 2.16 -8.02 20.45
N GLY A 184 1.75 -8.98 19.61
CA GLY A 184 0.45 -9.64 19.70
C GLY A 184 -0.75 -8.84 19.19
N ASN A 185 -0.60 -7.55 18.88
CA ASN A 185 -1.65 -6.71 18.31
C ASN A 185 -1.59 -6.72 16.78
N MET A 186 -2.75 -6.70 16.14
CA MET A 186 -2.87 -6.50 14.70
C MET A 186 -2.99 -5.00 14.39
N TYR A 187 -2.22 -4.53 13.43
CA TYR A 187 -2.29 -3.18 12.89
C TYR A 187 -2.54 -3.25 11.39
N ASN A 188 -3.07 -2.17 10.84
CA ASN A 188 -3.24 -1.99 9.42
C ASN A 188 -2.64 -0.65 8.99
N VAL A 189 -1.74 -0.70 8.00
CA VAL A 189 -1.30 0.46 7.23
C VAL A 189 -2.27 0.65 6.09
N GLU A 190 -2.80 1.84 5.92
CA GLU A 190 -3.69 2.20 4.82
C GLU A 190 -3.08 3.38 4.07
N LEU A 191 -3.05 3.27 2.74
CA LEU A 191 -2.61 4.30 1.83
C LEU A 191 -3.83 4.97 1.23
N LEU A 192 -3.95 6.28 1.41
CA LEU A 192 -5.00 7.10 0.84
C LEU A 192 -4.38 7.94 -0.26
N ILE A 193 -4.92 7.82 -1.47
CA ILE A 193 -4.36 8.50 -2.64
C ILE A 193 -5.31 9.60 -3.08
N SER A 194 -4.76 10.80 -3.28
CA SER A 194 -5.48 11.96 -3.79
C SER A 194 -4.87 12.38 -5.13
N GLY A 195 -5.72 12.63 -6.13
CA GLY A 195 -5.29 13.02 -7.49
C GLY A 195 -5.26 11.89 -8.52
N LEU A 196 -5.75 10.69 -8.16
CA LEU A 196 -6.02 9.61 -9.10
C LEU A 196 -7.53 9.43 -9.30
N GLU A 197 -7.92 9.08 -10.53
CA GLU A 197 -9.32 8.83 -10.90
C GLU A 197 -9.44 7.53 -11.69
N VAL A 198 -10.64 6.97 -11.73
CA VAL A 198 -10.95 5.85 -12.63
C VAL A 198 -11.06 6.41 -14.04
N LEU A 199 -10.18 5.97 -14.93
CA LEU A 199 -10.15 6.43 -16.32
C LEU A 199 -11.22 5.75 -17.16
N SER A 200 -11.50 6.33 -18.33
CA SER A 200 -12.37 5.68 -19.32
C SER A 200 -11.72 4.40 -19.84
N ASN A 201 -12.54 3.40 -20.20
CA ASN A 201 -12.03 2.13 -20.75
C ASN A 201 -11.16 2.33 -22.00
N THR A 202 -11.47 3.34 -22.81
CA THR A 202 -10.67 3.71 -23.98
C THR A 202 -9.28 4.23 -23.59
N ALA A 203 -9.18 5.04 -22.54
CA ALA A 203 -7.89 5.53 -22.03
C ALA A 203 -7.06 4.39 -21.44
N CYS A 204 -7.69 3.51 -20.65
CA CYS A 204 -7.03 2.32 -20.13
C CYS A 204 -6.49 1.43 -21.24
N THR A 205 -7.33 1.15 -22.25
CA THR A 205 -6.94 0.30 -23.39
C THR A 205 -5.81 0.94 -24.20
N ALA A 206 -5.85 2.25 -24.43
CA ALA A 206 -4.79 2.98 -25.14
C ALA A 206 -3.45 2.86 -24.41
N ALA A 207 -3.45 2.96 -23.08
CA ALA A 207 -2.27 2.76 -22.25
C ALA A 207 -1.87 1.28 -22.06
N GLY A 208 -2.61 0.32 -22.63
CA GLY A 208 -2.35 -1.11 -22.50
C GLY A 208 -2.79 -1.72 -21.15
N ALA A 209 -3.65 -1.04 -20.40
CA ALA A 209 -4.18 -1.48 -19.11
C ALA A 209 -5.60 -2.07 -19.21
N ALA A 210 -6.01 -2.79 -18.17
CA ALA A 210 -7.37 -3.33 -18.05
C ALA A 210 -8.42 -2.23 -17.90
N GLU A 211 -9.66 -2.51 -18.31
CA GLU A 211 -10.79 -1.57 -18.14
C GLU A 211 -11.02 -1.20 -16.66
N GLY A 212 -11.45 0.05 -16.40
CA GLY A 212 -11.62 0.56 -15.05
C GLY A 212 -10.31 0.83 -14.30
N CYS A 213 -9.21 1.03 -15.02
CA CYS A 213 -7.91 1.36 -14.46
C CYS A 213 -7.88 2.69 -13.70
N LEU A 214 -6.95 2.81 -12.75
CA LEU A 214 -6.73 4.00 -11.94
C LEU A 214 -5.56 4.82 -12.51
N GLY A 215 -5.73 6.13 -12.65
CA GLY A 215 -4.72 6.97 -13.28
C GLY A 215 -5.12 8.43 -13.44
N PHE A 216 -4.46 9.13 -14.35
CA PHE A 216 -4.82 10.48 -14.79
C PHE A 216 -4.33 10.71 -16.23
N THR A 217 -4.87 11.75 -16.88
CA THR A 217 -4.32 12.28 -18.13
C THR A 217 -3.72 13.66 -17.91
N THR A 218 -2.53 13.93 -18.45
CA THR A 218 -1.86 15.22 -18.27
C THR A 218 -1.87 16.05 -19.55
N VAL A 219 -2.36 17.27 -19.46
CA VAL A 219 -2.32 18.23 -20.57
C VAL A 219 -0.88 18.57 -20.94
N GLU A 220 -0.60 18.75 -22.22
CA GLU A 220 0.69 19.22 -22.72
C GLU A 220 1.11 20.55 -22.10
N ASN A 221 2.39 20.65 -21.72
CA ASN A 221 3.00 21.78 -21.00
C ASN A 221 2.35 22.05 -19.62
N ALA A 222 1.81 21.01 -19.00
CA ALA A 222 1.27 21.05 -17.65
C ALA A 222 1.81 19.89 -16.81
N SER A 223 1.50 19.92 -15.52
CA SER A 223 1.87 18.88 -14.58
C SER A 223 0.64 18.36 -13.85
N ASN A 224 0.62 17.06 -13.61
CA ASN A 224 -0.29 16.43 -12.66
C ASN A 224 0.51 15.82 -11.53
N THR A 225 -0.03 15.93 -10.32
CA THR A 225 0.56 15.34 -9.12
C THR A 225 -0.52 14.59 -8.36
N PHE A 226 -0.23 13.36 -7.96
CA PHE A 226 -0.99 12.71 -6.91
C PHE A 226 -0.15 12.62 -5.63
N ALA A 227 -0.83 12.68 -4.49
CA ALA A 227 -0.24 12.55 -3.17
C ALA A 227 -0.69 11.24 -2.52
N VAL A 228 0.20 10.66 -1.71
CA VAL A 228 -0.07 9.46 -0.93
C VAL A 228 0.03 9.81 0.55
N ASP A 229 -1.09 9.68 1.23
CA ASP A 229 -1.17 9.73 2.68
C ASP A 229 -1.14 8.32 3.25
N MET A 230 -0.55 8.15 4.42
CA MET A 230 -0.55 6.92 5.18
C MET A 230 -1.30 7.13 6.50
N ARG A 231 -2.06 6.10 6.88
CA ARG A 231 -2.66 5.96 8.20
C ARG A 231 -2.32 4.59 8.78
N ILE A 232 -1.95 4.56 10.06
CA ILE A 232 -1.72 3.31 10.80
C ILE A 232 -2.80 3.19 11.86
N THR A 233 -3.52 2.07 11.86
CA THR A 233 -4.60 1.81 12.83
C THR A 233 -4.41 0.46 13.51
N ALA A 234 -4.54 0.43 14.83
CA ALA A 234 -4.76 -0.81 15.56
C ALA A 234 -6.11 -1.42 15.16
N VAL A 235 -6.10 -2.70 14.78
CA VAL A 235 -7.30 -3.48 14.49
C VAL A 235 -7.76 -4.09 15.82
N PRO A 236 -8.95 -3.74 16.33
CA PRO A 236 -9.44 -4.31 17.58
C PRO A 236 -9.56 -5.82 17.48
N GLU A 237 -8.96 -6.56 18.42
CA GLU A 237 -9.22 -7.99 18.54
C GLU A 237 -10.74 -8.20 18.77
N PRO A 238 -11.35 -9.25 18.18
CA PRO A 238 -12.70 -9.64 18.55
C PRO A 238 -12.72 -9.85 20.07
N SER A 239 -13.64 -9.21 20.78
CA SER A 239 -13.69 -9.26 22.25
C SER A 239 -13.84 -10.69 22.76
N THR A 240 -12.72 -11.38 22.98
CA THR A 240 -12.69 -12.79 23.40
C THR A 240 -13.25 -12.93 24.81
N ILE A 241 -13.17 -11.89 25.65
CA ILE A 241 -13.85 -11.80 26.95
C ILE A 241 -15.38 -11.77 26.78
N LEU A 242 -15.89 -11.04 25.79
CA LEU A 242 -17.33 -11.01 25.50
C LEU A 242 -17.79 -12.39 24.98
N LEU A 243 -17.03 -13.00 24.09
CA LEU A 243 -17.33 -14.35 23.58
C LEU A 243 -17.25 -15.42 24.68
N LEU A 244 -16.24 -15.35 25.54
CA LEU A 244 -16.09 -16.26 26.68
C LEU A 244 -17.23 -16.07 27.69
N SER A 245 -17.57 -14.82 28.02
CA SER A 245 -18.68 -14.53 28.93
C SER A 245 -20.02 -14.99 28.36
N LEU A 246 -20.29 -14.75 27.07
CA LEU A 246 -21.46 -15.29 26.36
C LEU A 246 -21.48 -16.83 26.36
N ALA A 247 -20.35 -17.48 26.12
CA ALA A 247 -20.25 -18.94 26.18
C ALA A 247 -20.55 -19.46 27.59
N MET A 248 -20.02 -18.82 28.64
CA MET A 248 -20.31 -19.18 30.03
C MET A 248 -21.79 -18.95 30.39
N PHE A 249 -22.39 -17.83 29.96
CA PHE A 249 -23.82 -17.59 30.15
C PHE A 249 -24.70 -18.62 29.42
N GLY A 250 -24.32 -19.01 28.20
CA GLY A 250 -25.01 -20.05 27.44
C GLY A 250 -24.97 -21.43 28.12
N ILE A 251 -23.83 -21.78 28.74
CA ILE A 251 -23.69 -23.01 29.54
C ILE A 251 -24.60 -22.97 30.77
N VAL A 252 -24.63 -21.84 31.51
CA VAL A 252 -25.48 -21.69 32.70
C VAL A 252 -26.97 -21.80 32.34
N MET A 253 -27.41 -21.17 31.25
CA MET A 253 -28.79 -21.29 30.76
C MET A 253 -29.13 -22.71 30.32
N SER A 254 -28.21 -23.40 29.64
CA SER A 254 -28.39 -24.80 29.20
C SER A 254 -28.45 -25.80 30.35
N VAL A 255 -27.76 -25.54 31.46
CA VAL A 255 -27.84 -26.38 32.68
C VAL A 255 -29.15 -26.12 33.43
N ARG A 256 -29.67 -24.89 33.42
CA ARG A 256 -30.95 -24.55 34.06
C ARG A 256 -32.15 -25.12 33.30
N SER A 257 -32.13 -25.12 31.97
CA SER A 257 -33.24 -25.66 31.17
C SER A 257 -33.39 -27.18 31.27
N LYS A 258 -32.33 -27.92 31.65
CA LYS A 258 -32.38 -29.37 31.87
C LYS A 258 -32.83 -29.78 33.29
N ARG A 259 -33.04 -28.82 34.20
CA ARG A 259 -33.52 -29.08 35.58
C ARG A 259 -35.00 -28.73 35.79
N VAL A 260 -35.69 -28.32 34.72
CA VAL A 260 -37.15 -28.18 34.65
C VAL A 260 -37.66 -29.30 33.77
#